data_AF-A0ABC8BTX1-F1
#
_entry.id   AF-A0ABC8BTX1-F1
#
_cell.length_a   1.000
_cell.length_b   1.000
_cell.length_c   1.000
_cell.angle_alpha   90.00
_cell.angle_beta   90.00
_cell.angle_gamma   90.00
#
_symmetry.space_group_name_H-M   'P 1'
#
loop_
_entity.id
_entity.type
_entity.pdbx_description
1 polymer ?
#
loop_
_entity_poly.entity_id
_entity_poly.type
_entity_poly.pdbx_seq_one_letter_code
_entity_poly.pdbx_strand_id
1 'polypeptide(L)'
;MDLAEALDKAVAALKAPLEPTDREQGWTDDLRREIQEEISVNRSALRRHGHGLAKHLRPRLDEWMAHEGVQPGRLHGVVMNAQTHITAPHTH
;
A
#
# COMPACT_ATOMS: atom_id res chain seq x y z
N MET A 1 14.18 -5.70 2.56
CA MET A 1 13.53 -4.53 1.91
C MET A 1 13.28 -3.51 3.01
N ASP A 2 13.80 -2.30 2.85
CA ASP A 2 13.50 -1.19 3.76
C ASP A 2 12.03 -0.75 3.57
N LEU A 3 11.41 -0.19 4.60
CA LEU A 3 10.03 0.29 4.51
C LEU A 3 9.86 1.32 3.37
N ALA A 4 10.82 2.23 3.19
CA ALA A 4 10.76 3.21 2.13
C ALA A 4 10.76 2.55 0.74
N GLU A 5 11.59 1.52 0.55
CA GLU A 5 11.67 0.76 -0.70
C GLU A 5 10.36 0.00 -0.98
N ALA A 6 9.74 -0.58 0.05
CA ALA A 6 8.47 -1.29 -0.07
C ALA A 6 7.34 -0.34 -0.49
N LEU A 7 7.28 0.86 0.10
CA LEU A 7 6.34 1.91 -0.26
C LEU A 7 6.57 2.41 -1.70
N ASP A 8 7.83 2.66 -2.09
CA ASP A 8 8.17 3.08 -3.45
C ASP A 8 7.73 2.04 -4.49
N LYS A 9 7.96 0.75 -4.23
CA LYS A 9 7.51 -0.34 -5.11
C LYS A 9 5.98 -0.40 -5.23
N ALA A 10 5.26 -0.18 -4.12
CA ALA A 10 3.80 -0.16 -4.13
C ALA A 10 3.22 1.01 -4.91
N VAL A 11 3.74 2.23 -4.71
CA VAL A 11 3.35 3.39 -5.51
C VAL A 11 3.64 3.16 -6.98
N ALA A 12 4.82 2.63 -7.33
CA ALA A 12 5.16 2.35 -8.71
C ALA A 12 4.21 1.32 -9.37
N ALA A 13 3.82 0.28 -8.62
CA ALA A 13 2.87 -0.72 -9.10
C ALA A 13 1.46 -0.13 -9.31
N LEU A 14 0.98 0.71 -8.39
CA LEU A 14 -0.35 1.33 -8.47
C LEU A 14 -0.42 2.51 -9.45
N LYS A 15 0.72 3.12 -9.80
CA LYS A 15 0.79 4.17 -10.82
C LYS A 15 0.53 3.64 -12.23
N ALA A 16 0.76 2.35 -12.46
CA ALA A 16 0.43 1.70 -13.71
C ALA A 16 -1.11 1.65 -13.89
N PRO A 17 -1.61 1.70 -15.14
CA PRO A 17 -3.01 1.42 -15.41
C PRO A 17 -3.33 -0.03 -15.00
N LEU A 18 -4.56 -0.26 -14.50
CA LEU A 18 -5.01 -1.60 -14.12
C LEU A 18 -5.04 -2.51 -15.35
N GLU A 19 -4.48 -3.71 -15.19
CA GLU A 19 -4.60 -4.77 -16.17
C GLU A 19 -6.01 -5.39 -16.09
N PRO A 20 -6.49 -6.08 -17.14
CA PRO A 20 -7.78 -6.79 -17.10
C PRO A 20 -7.87 -7.73 -15.89
N THR A 21 -6.80 -8.46 -15.60
CA THR A 21 -6.68 -9.35 -14.44
C THR A 21 -6.88 -8.63 -13.11
N ASP A 22 -6.36 -7.40 -12.97
CA ASP A 22 -6.53 -6.62 -11.74
C ASP A 22 -8.00 -6.23 -11.56
N ARG A 23 -8.69 -5.85 -12.66
CA ARG A 23 -10.12 -5.55 -12.63
C ARG A 23 -10.98 -6.77 -12.31
N GLU A 24 -10.62 -7.94 -12.83
CA GLU A 24 -11.27 -9.21 -12.48
C GLU A 24 -11.06 -9.58 -11.00
N GLN A 25 -9.95 -9.13 -10.41
CA GLN A 25 -9.68 -9.24 -8.98
C GLN A 25 -10.42 -8.17 -8.15
N GLY A 26 -11.29 -7.37 -8.74
CA GLY A 26 -12.08 -6.35 -8.02
C GLY A 26 -11.37 -5.01 -7.86
N TRP A 27 -10.21 -4.79 -8.48
CA TRP A 27 -9.59 -3.46 -8.49
C TRP A 27 -10.38 -2.51 -9.37
N THR A 28 -10.72 -1.35 -8.81
CA THR A 28 -11.26 -0.22 -9.56
C THR A 28 -10.19 0.86 -9.72
N ASP A 29 -10.30 1.67 -10.77
CA ASP A 29 -9.38 2.78 -11.02
C ASP A 29 -9.40 3.80 -9.86
N ASP A 30 -10.55 3.92 -9.18
CA ASP A 30 -10.78 4.75 -7.99
C ASP A 30 -10.06 4.16 -6.76
N LEU A 31 -10.34 2.91 -6.40
CA LEU A 31 -9.70 2.22 -5.28
C LEU A 31 -8.17 2.17 -5.43
N ARG A 32 -7.69 1.87 -6.63
CA ARG A 32 -6.26 1.91 -6.94
C ARG A 32 -5.67 3.28 -6.66
N ARG A 33 -6.36 4.35 -7.08
CA ARG A 33 -5.91 5.72 -6.87
C ARG A 33 -5.91 6.09 -5.40
N GLU A 34 -6.98 5.77 -4.67
CA GLU A 34 -7.08 6.04 -3.24
C GLU A 34 -5.97 5.35 -2.44
N ILE A 35 -5.74 4.06 -2.69
CA ILE A 35 -4.66 3.30 -2.06
C ILE A 35 -3.28 3.90 -2.45
N GLN A 36 -3.10 4.33 -3.70
CA GLN A 36 -1.86 4.98 -4.14
C GLN A 36 -1.61 6.30 -3.40
N GLU A 37 -2.64 7.13 -3.21
CA GLU A 37 -2.56 8.40 -2.51
C GLU A 37 -2.21 8.17 -1.03
N GLU A 38 -2.87 7.21 -0.37
CA GLU A 38 -2.59 6.85 1.02
C GLU A 38 -1.14 6.36 1.22
N ILE A 39 -0.66 5.46 0.36
CA ILE A 39 0.74 4.99 0.40
C ILE A 39 1.72 6.15 0.15
N SER A 40 1.36 7.09 -0.73
CA SER A 40 2.19 8.27 -1.02
C SER A 40 2.27 9.23 0.17
N VAL A 41 1.16 9.44 0.88
CA VAL A 41 1.13 10.22 2.14
C VAL A 41 2.01 9.56 3.19
N ASN A 42 1.88 8.25 3.39
CA ASN A 42 2.70 7.49 4.33
C ASN A 42 4.19 7.58 4.00
N ARG A 43 4.58 7.45 2.72
CA ARG A 43 5.97 7.63 2.27
C ARG A 43 6.49 9.04 2.56
N SER A 44 5.68 10.07 2.31
CA SER A 44 6.04 11.46 2.56
C SER A 44 6.23 11.72 4.06
N ALA A 45 5.31 11.21 4.88
CA ALA A 45 5.40 11.26 6.33
C ALA A 45 6.66 10.53 6.85
N LEU A 46 6.97 9.34 6.30
CA LEU A 46 8.18 8.59 6.64
C LEU A 46 9.46 9.38 6.32
N ARG A 47 9.53 10.00 5.14
CA ARG A 47 10.69 10.82 4.74
C ARG A 47 10.88 12.06 5.61
N ARG A 48 9.79 12.68 6.08
CA ARG A 48 9.84 13.95 6.84
C ARG A 48 9.96 13.74 8.35
N HIS A 49 9.32 12.72 8.90
CA HIS A 49 9.14 12.54 10.35
C HIS A 49 9.67 11.20 10.86
N GLY A 50 10.23 10.37 9.98
CA GLY A 50 10.77 9.05 10.33
C GLY A 50 9.69 8.01 10.66
N HIS A 51 10.14 6.82 11.05
CA HIS A 51 9.26 5.66 11.32
C HIS A 51 8.28 5.87 12.49
N GLY A 52 8.53 6.83 13.38
CA GLY A 52 7.68 7.08 14.54
C GLY A 52 6.28 7.58 14.18
N LEU A 53 6.17 8.50 13.22
CA LEU A 53 4.88 9.08 12.82
C LEU A 53 4.11 8.18 11.84
N ALA A 54 4.82 7.43 10.98
CA ALA A 54 4.21 6.48 10.04
C ALA A 54 3.40 5.38 10.76
N LYS A 55 3.78 5.00 11.99
CA LYS A 55 3.04 4.04 12.82
C LYS A 55 1.66 4.56 13.25
N HIS A 56 1.48 5.88 13.35
CA HIS A 56 0.19 6.48 13.69
C HIS A 56 -0.74 6.59 12.48
N LEU A 57 -0.18 6.52 11.27
CA LEU A 57 -0.96 6.55 10.03
C LEU A 57 -1.50 5.18 9.63
N ARG A 58 -1.14 4.07 10.32
CA ARG A 58 -1.50 2.66 10.05
C ARG A 58 -2.76 2.52 9.19
N PRO A 59 -2.63 2.60 7.86
CA PRO A 59 -3.77 2.42 7.00
C PRO A 59 -4.00 0.92 6.99
N ARG A 60 -5.20 0.49 7.38
CA ARG A 60 -5.60 -0.90 7.32
C ARG A 60 -5.98 -1.22 5.86
N LEU A 61 -4.99 -1.16 4.97
CA LEU A 61 -5.19 -1.38 3.52
C LEU A 61 -5.74 -2.78 3.27
N ASP A 62 -5.35 -3.76 4.06
CA ASP A 62 -5.94 -5.11 4.12
C ASP A 62 -7.45 -5.07 4.37
N GLU A 63 -7.90 -4.39 5.43
CA GLU A 63 -9.33 -4.28 5.75
C GLU A 63 -10.08 -3.47 4.68
N TRP A 64 -9.45 -2.45 4.10
CA TRP A 64 -10.04 -1.67 3.02
C TRP A 64 -10.19 -2.49 1.73
N MET A 65 -9.13 -3.18 1.30
CA MET A 65 -9.17 -4.08 0.15
C MET A 65 -10.19 -5.21 0.38
N ALA A 66 -10.27 -5.76 1.59
CA ALA A 66 -11.26 -6.76 1.95
C ALA A 66 -12.69 -6.19 1.92
N HIS A 67 -12.89 -4.95 2.36
CA HIS A 67 -14.19 -4.27 2.31
C HIS A 67 -14.67 -4.05 0.87
N GLU A 68 -13.75 -3.67 -0.02
CA GLU A 68 -14.01 -3.47 -1.44
C GLU A 68 -14.11 -4.79 -2.23
N GLY A 69 -13.88 -5.94 -1.58
CA GLY A 69 -13.95 -7.25 -2.21
C GLY A 69 -12.79 -7.55 -3.16
N VAL A 70 -11.64 -6.89 -2.97
CA VAL A 70 -10.43 -7.15 -3.75
C VAL A 70 -9.91 -8.55 -3.47
N GLN A 71 -9.75 -9.33 -4.52
CA GLN A 71 -9.17 -10.67 -4.48
C GLN A 71 -7.64 -10.61 -4.42
N PRO A 72 -7.00 -11.62 -3.79
CA PRO A 72 -5.56 -11.71 -3.76
C PRO A 72 -4.97 -11.88 -5.16
N GLY A 73 -3.92 -11.12 -5.44
CA GLY A 73 -3.28 -11.05 -6.74
C GLY A 73 -2.00 -10.23 -6.70
N ARG A 74 -1.55 -9.77 -7.87
CA ARG A 74 -0.27 -9.06 -8.01
C ARG A 74 -0.28 -7.74 -7.23
N LEU A 75 -1.26 -6.86 -7.48
CA LEU A 75 -1.37 -5.57 -6.80
C LEU A 75 -1.60 -5.74 -5.29
N HIS A 76 -2.52 -6.63 -4.92
CA HIS A 76 -2.78 -6.97 -3.52
C HIS A 76 -1.50 -7.42 -2.79
N GLY A 77 -0.70 -8.31 -3.38
CA GLY A 77 0.54 -8.78 -2.77
C GLY A 77 1.57 -7.66 -2.55
N VAL A 78 1.65 -6.70 -3.47
CA VAL A 78 2.57 -5.56 -3.32
C VAL A 78 2.09 -4.61 -2.22
N VAL A 79 0.79 -4.32 -2.16
CA VAL A 79 0.19 -3.49 -1.10
C VAL A 79 0.35 -4.16 0.27
N MET A 80 0.10 -5.46 0.36
CA MET A 80 0.27 -6.20 1.61
C MET A 80 1.71 -6.27 2.08
N ASN A 81 2.67 -6.39 1.15
CA ASN A 81 4.08 -6.32 1.49
C ASN A 81 4.41 -4.94 2.10
N ALA A 82 3.94 -3.84 1.52
CA ALA A 82 4.13 -2.51 2.08
C ALA A 82 3.49 -2.37 3.48
N GLN A 83 2.26 -2.83 3.66
CA GLN A 83 1.56 -2.81 4.96
C GLN A 83 2.28 -3.62 6.04
N THR A 84 2.84 -4.78 5.68
CA THR A 84 3.60 -5.64 6.60
C THR A 84 4.84 -4.91 7.09
N HIS A 85 5.55 -4.20 6.21
CA HIS A 85 6.72 -3.39 6.60
C HIS A 85 6.36 -2.18 7.47
N ILE A 86 5.17 -1.60 7.32
CA ILE A 86 4.67 -0.53 8.21
C ILE A 86 4.36 -1.10 9.61
N THR A 87 3.79 -2.30 9.65
CA THR A 87 3.29 -2.93 10.89
C THR A 87 4.39 -3.67 11.66
N ALA A 88 5.46 -4.08 10.97
CA ALA A 88 6.59 -4.76 11.58
C ALA A 88 7.30 -3.82 12.60
N PRO A 89 7.35 -4.19 13.89
CA PRO A 89 8.11 -3.43 14.87
C PRO A 89 9.59 -3.53 14.53
N HIS A 90 10.22 -2.39 14.18
CA HIS A 90 11.67 -2.31 14.19
C HIS A 90 12.14 -2.49 15.63
N THR A 91 12.64 -3.68 15.93
CA THR A 91 13.44 -3.93 17.13
C THR A 91 14.87 -3.55 16.77
N HIS A 92 15.27 -2.33 17.06
CA HIS A 92 16.68 -1.98 17.24
C HIS A 92 16.85 -0.69 18.03
#